data_AF-A0A7V2XTA8-F1
#
_entry.id   AF-A0A7V2XTA8-F1
#
_cell.length_a   1.000
_cell.length_b   1.000
_cell.length_c   1.000
_cell.angle_alpha   90.00
_cell.angle_beta   90.00
_cell.angle_gamma   90.00
#
_symmetry.space_group_name_H-M   'P 1'
#
loop_
_entity.id
_entity.type
_entity.pdbx_description
1 polymer ?
#
loop_
_entity_poly.entity_id
_entity_poly.type
_entity_poly.pdbx_seq_one_letter_code
_entity_poly.pdbx_strand_id
1 'polypeptide(L)'
;MPRRLLLALLLVAGRLASAAEPPPGTILEPLAAPATPSARVHAEARRILEQMKASRYSHTTRVDEEEGTYELDCSGLATVVLKAGAPRSLAAVPHAARRKRPLAFEFHDAFAAAPADEKGAAAWLRVERLADSRPGDLIAWRRQEITPGESTGHVAIVDAVPAREDDGQFRVVVIDSTGKPHGDDSRKEGVTGVGRGTMWFTVDAAGRPAAFRWRARDGALNRPPIAIGRAMDREPAQEPGATEPQPASLPEPRPQGR
;
A
#
# COMPACT_ATOMS: atom_id res chain seq x y z
N MET A 1 -15.52 -73.19 33.66
CA MET A 1 -16.36 -73.23 32.44
C MET A 1 -16.05 -72.01 31.58
N PRO A 2 -15.67 -72.19 30.30
CA PRO A 2 -15.24 -71.11 29.42
C PRO A 2 -16.38 -70.56 28.54
N ARG A 3 -16.40 -69.25 28.29
CA ARG A 3 -17.10 -68.61 27.16
C ARG A 3 -16.09 -67.62 26.54
N ARG A 4 -15.37 -68.05 25.49
CA ARG A 4 -15.66 -67.81 24.06
C ARG A 4 -15.82 -66.30 23.77
N LEU A 5 -14.76 -65.62 23.32
CA LEU A 5 -14.36 -65.39 21.91
C LEU A 5 -15.34 -64.50 21.14
N LEU A 6 -14.91 -63.27 20.82
CA LEU A 6 -14.93 -62.76 19.44
C LEU A 6 -13.99 -61.56 19.32
N LEU A 7 -12.86 -61.78 18.65
CA LEU A 7 -11.93 -60.73 18.22
C LEU A 7 -12.39 -60.29 16.83
N ALA A 8 -12.91 -59.07 16.70
CA ALA A 8 -13.23 -58.49 15.40
C ALA A 8 -11.96 -57.84 14.84
N LEU A 9 -11.37 -58.49 13.83
CA LEU A 9 -10.24 -58.00 13.07
C LEU A 9 -10.76 -56.98 12.04
N LEU A 10 -10.55 -55.68 12.29
CA LEU A 10 -10.82 -54.62 11.32
C LEU A 10 -9.62 -54.47 10.37
N LEU A 11 -9.77 -54.98 9.15
CA LEU A 11 -8.89 -54.64 8.03
C LEU A 11 -9.14 -53.20 7.60
N VAL A 12 -8.18 -52.31 7.84
CA VAL A 12 -8.12 -51.00 7.20
C VAL A 12 -7.39 -51.17 5.86
N ALA A 13 -8.16 -51.31 4.78
CA ALA A 13 -7.62 -51.23 3.44
C ALA A 13 -7.29 -49.77 3.11
N GLY A 14 -5.99 -49.45 3.03
CA GLY A 14 -5.52 -48.14 2.59
C GLY A 14 -5.93 -47.89 1.14
N ARG A 15 -6.64 -46.79 0.90
CA ARG A 15 -6.81 -46.24 -0.45
C ARG A 15 -5.54 -45.48 -0.81
N LEU A 16 -4.72 -46.06 -1.69
CA LEU A 16 -3.75 -45.29 -2.46
C LEU A 16 -4.56 -44.33 -3.34
N ALA A 17 -4.54 -43.05 -3.00
CA ALA A 17 -5.02 -42.00 -3.88
C ALA A 17 -4.10 -42.01 -5.11
N SER A 18 -4.63 -42.46 -6.25
CA SER A 18 -4.02 -42.25 -7.55
C SER A 18 -3.95 -40.74 -7.76
N ALA A 19 -2.73 -40.20 -7.87
CA ALA A 19 -2.52 -38.84 -8.34
C ALA A 19 -2.98 -38.81 -9.80
N ALA A 20 -4.17 -38.26 -10.03
CA ALA A 20 -4.64 -37.97 -11.37
C ALA A 20 -3.70 -36.90 -11.96
N GLU A 21 -3.02 -37.24 -13.04
CA GLU A 21 -2.31 -36.24 -13.83
C GLU A 21 -3.33 -35.19 -14.33
N PRO A 22 -3.01 -33.89 -14.23
CA PRO A 22 -3.88 -32.86 -14.78
C PRO A 22 -4.01 -33.06 -16.30
N PRO A 23 -5.19 -32.81 -16.88
CA PRO A 23 -5.39 -32.97 -18.31
C PRO A 23 -4.42 -32.06 -19.09
N PRO A 24 -3.82 -32.55 -20.19
CA PRO A 24 -2.99 -31.72 -21.05
C PRO A 24 -3.87 -30.60 -21.64
N GLY A 25 -3.61 -29.36 -21.23
CA GLY A 25 -4.36 -28.19 -21.70
C GLY A 25 -4.75 -27.18 -20.61
N THR A 26 -4.45 -27.40 -19.33
CA THR A 26 -4.59 -26.34 -18.33
C THR A 26 -3.47 -25.32 -18.51
N ILE A 27 -3.72 -24.32 -19.35
CA ILE A 27 -2.98 -23.06 -19.31
C ILE A 27 -3.29 -22.46 -17.94
N LEU A 28 -2.31 -22.48 -17.03
CA LEU A 28 -2.36 -21.66 -15.83
C LEU A 28 -2.38 -20.21 -16.34
N GLU A 29 -3.55 -19.57 -16.31
CA GLU A 29 -3.61 -18.14 -16.58
C GLU A 29 -2.63 -17.42 -15.63
N PRO A 30 -1.78 -16.52 -16.12
CA PRO A 30 -0.92 -15.73 -15.26
C PRO A 30 -1.80 -14.99 -14.25
N LEU A 31 -1.49 -15.11 -12.96
CA LEU A 31 -2.16 -14.36 -11.90
C LEU A 31 -2.14 -12.87 -12.30
N ALA A 32 -3.30 -12.31 -12.64
CA ALA A 32 -3.37 -10.95 -13.15
C ALA A 32 -2.74 -9.98 -12.15
N ALA A 33 -1.89 -9.06 -12.63
CA ALA A 33 -1.28 -8.04 -11.79
C ALA A 33 -2.35 -7.26 -11.01
N PRO A 34 -2.06 -6.77 -9.79
CA PRO A 34 -3.05 -6.05 -8.98
C PRO A 34 -3.66 -4.88 -9.77
N ALA A 35 -4.99 -4.85 -9.84
CA ALA A 35 -5.71 -4.03 -10.81
C ALA A 35 -5.65 -2.51 -10.54
N THR A 36 -5.33 -2.08 -9.31
CA THR A 36 -5.28 -0.64 -8.94
C THR A 36 -3.89 -0.24 -8.43
N PRO A 37 -3.50 1.04 -8.50
CA PRO A 37 -2.22 1.51 -7.95
C PRO A 37 -2.08 1.23 -6.47
N SER A 38 -3.14 1.48 -5.69
CA SER A 38 -3.14 1.18 -4.25
C SER A 38 -2.90 -0.32 -4.01
N ALA A 39 -3.55 -1.21 -4.78
CA ALA A 39 -3.30 -2.64 -4.69
C ALA A 39 -1.87 -3.04 -5.09
N ARG A 40 -1.26 -2.37 -6.09
CA ARG A 40 0.14 -2.61 -6.47
C ARG A 40 1.11 -2.12 -5.41
N VAL A 41 0.84 -0.97 -4.78
CA VAL A 41 1.60 -0.45 -3.63
C VAL A 41 1.54 -1.43 -2.47
N HIS A 42 0.35 -1.97 -2.16
CA HIS A 42 0.18 -2.98 -1.12
C HIS A 42 0.96 -4.25 -1.43
N ALA A 43 0.81 -4.77 -2.66
CA ALA A 43 1.51 -5.97 -3.11
C ALA A 43 3.03 -5.81 -3.02
N GLU A 44 3.57 -4.65 -3.40
CA GLU A 44 5.00 -4.38 -3.29
C GLU A 44 5.47 -4.27 -1.84
N ALA A 45 4.71 -3.59 -0.97
CA ALA A 45 5.04 -3.51 0.45
C ALA A 45 5.07 -4.90 1.10
N ARG A 46 4.12 -5.77 0.74
CA ARG A 46 4.08 -7.18 1.19
C ARG A 46 5.24 -7.99 0.63
N ARG A 47 5.54 -7.85 -0.66
CA ARG A 47 6.68 -8.52 -1.31
C ARG A 47 7.99 -8.20 -0.60
N ILE A 48 8.26 -6.91 -0.35
CA ILE A 48 9.46 -6.47 0.38
C ILE A 48 9.51 -7.09 1.77
N LEU A 49 8.40 -7.00 2.52
CA LEU A 49 8.32 -7.55 3.88
C LEU A 49 8.58 -9.06 3.93
N GLU A 50 8.11 -9.81 2.93
CA GLU A 50 8.24 -11.27 2.86
C GLU A 50 9.61 -11.73 2.33
N GLN A 51 10.23 -10.95 1.45
CA GLN A 51 11.45 -11.34 0.74
C GLN A 51 12.72 -10.71 1.30
N MET A 52 12.62 -9.64 2.09
CA MET A 52 13.81 -9.02 2.69
C MET A 52 14.58 -10.02 3.55
N LYS A 53 15.91 -10.03 3.41
CA LYS A 53 16.81 -10.79 4.28
C LYS A 53 17.28 -9.95 5.46
N ALA A 54 17.46 -8.65 5.25
CA ALA A 54 17.86 -7.71 6.28
C ALA A 54 17.26 -6.32 6.03
N SER A 55 16.89 -5.63 7.11
CA SER A 55 16.51 -4.23 7.06
C SER A 55 17.04 -3.47 8.27
N ARG A 56 17.31 -2.17 8.07
CA ARG A 56 17.71 -1.24 9.12
C ARG A 56 17.13 0.14 8.84
N TYR A 57 16.73 0.84 9.89
CA TYR A 57 16.31 2.23 9.77
C TYR A 57 17.50 3.13 9.46
N SER A 58 17.40 3.91 8.38
CA SER A 58 18.46 4.81 7.92
C SER A 58 17.89 6.04 7.22
N HIS A 59 18.43 7.22 7.51
CA HIS A 59 18.06 8.45 6.80
C HIS A 59 18.59 8.51 5.35
N THR A 60 19.52 7.61 5.01
CA THR A 60 19.95 7.35 3.65
C THR A 60 19.15 6.17 3.09
N THR A 61 18.70 6.27 1.84
CA THR A 61 18.03 5.17 1.15
C THR A 61 19.04 4.37 0.34
N ARG A 62 19.29 3.13 0.78
CA ARG A 62 20.08 2.13 0.05
C ARG A 62 19.28 0.83 0.01
N VAL A 63 18.98 0.38 -1.19
CA VAL A 63 18.25 -0.85 -1.45
C VAL A 63 19.09 -1.70 -2.37
N ASP A 64 19.31 -2.95 -1.98
CA ASP A 64 19.90 -3.99 -2.79
C ASP A 64 18.87 -5.13 -2.89
N GLU A 65 18.13 -5.19 -3.99
CA GLU A 65 17.05 -6.16 -4.17
C GLU A 65 17.57 -7.57 -4.40
N GLU A 66 18.78 -7.72 -4.98
CA GLU A 66 19.41 -9.02 -5.20
C GLU A 66 19.83 -9.65 -3.87
N GLU A 67 20.47 -8.86 -3.01
CA GLU A 67 20.82 -9.30 -1.66
C GLU A 67 19.63 -9.29 -0.68
N GLY A 68 18.54 -8.60 -1.03
CA GLY A 68 17.36 -8.45 -0.18
C GLY A 68 17.62 -7.55 1.03
N THR A 69 18.45 -6.52 0.87
CA THR A 69 18.82 -5.59 1.96
C THR A 69 18.17 -4.22 1.77
N TYR A 70 17.55 -3.73 2.84
CA TYR A 70 16.78 -2.49 2.84
C TYR A 70 17.22 -1.57 3.98
N GLU A 71 18.08 -0.60 3.68
CA GLU A 71 18.48 0.47 4.60
C GLU A 71 17.75 1.76 4.21
N LEU A 72 16.68 2.10 4.94
CA LEU A 72 15.82 3.22 4.60
C LEU A 72 14.96 3.68 5.78
N ASP A 73 14.45 4.89 5.72
CA ASP A 73 13.47 5.43 6.66
C ASP A 73 12.04 5.21 6.12
N CYS A 74 11.03 5.67 6.87
CA CYS A 74 9.62 5.50 6.49
C CYS A 74 9.30 6.08 5.12
N SER A 75 9.77 7.30 4.83
CA SER A 75 9.60 7.96 3.54
C SER A 75 10.41 7.32 2.42
N GLY A 76 11.55 6.71 2.73
CA GLY A 76 12.33 5.89 1.82
C GLY A 76 11.57 4.63 1.40
N LEU A 77 10.96 3.92 2.35
CA LEU A 77 10.10 2.76 2.04
C LEU A 77 8.92 3.19 1.17
N ALA A 78 8.20 4.26 1.56
CA ALA A 78 7.10 4.80 0.79
C ALA A 78 7.52 5.14 -0.66
N THR A 79 8.70 5.73 -0.84
CA THR A 79 9.26 6.03 -2.17
C THR A 79 9.49 4.77 -2.99
N VAL A 80 10.09 3.72 -2.40
CA VAL A 80 10.36 2.45 -3.09
C VAL A 80 9.06 1.77 -3.53
N VAL A 81 8.10 1.60 -2.61
CA VAL A 81 6.83 0.93 -2.93
C VAL A 81 6.00 1.71 -3.95
N LEU A 82 6.00 3.05 -3.87
CA LEU A 82 5.29 3.88 -4.84
C LEU A 82 5.99 3.91 -6.20
N LYS A 83 7.32 3.85 -6.25
CA LYS A 83 8.06 3.79 -7.52
C LYS A 83 7.65 2.56 -8.34
N ALA A 84 7.46 1.42 -7.67
CA ALA A 84 7.01 0.18 -8.32
C ALA A 84 5.49 0.16 -8.56
N GLY A 85 4.68 0.52 -7.55
CA GLY A 85 3.22 0.33 -7.60
C GLY A 85 2.43 1.49 -8.21
N ALA A 86 2.89 2.72 -8.01
CA ALA A 86 2.16 3.95 -8.36
C ALA A 86 3.11 5.13 -8.70
N PRO A 87 3.95 5.02 -9.76
CA PRO A 87 4.97 6.01 -10.07
C PRO A 87 4.41 7.41 -10.35
N ARG A 88 3.21 7.50 -10.93
CA ARG A 88 2.50 8.77 -11.14
C ARG A 88 2.12 9.44 -9.81
N SER A 89 1.64 8.68 -8.84
CA SER A 89 1.33 9.17 -7.49
C SER A 89 2.61 9.64 -6.78
N LEU A 90 3.73 8.92 -6.92
CA LEU A 90 5.02 9.37 -6.39
C LEU A 90 5.45 10.70 -7.01
N ALA A 91 5.38 10.83 -8.34
CA ALA A 91 5.76 12.05 -9.05
C ALA A 91 4.90 13.27 -8.67
N ALA A 92 3.66 13.04 -8.22
CA ALA A 92 2.75 14.07 -7.77
C ALA A 92 2.99 14.57 -6.34
N VAL A 93 3.96 14.02 -5.59
CA VAL A 93 4.30 14.50 -4.24
C VAL A 93 5.37 15.60 -4.35
N PRO A 94 5.02 16.88 -4.10
CA PRO A 94 5.96 17.98 -4.23
C PRO A 94 7.07 17.87 -3.19
N HIS A 95 8.31 18.09 -3.61
CA HIS A 95 9.45 18.12 -2.70
C HIS A 95 10.56 19.02 -3.24
N ALA A 96 11.47 19.46 -2.37
CA ALA A 96 12.54 20.37 -2.76
C ALA A 96 13.42 19.76 -3.87
N ALA A 97 13.67 20.52 -4.95
CA ALA A 97 14.37 20.05 -6.15
C ALA A 97 15.77 19.46 -5.90
N ARG A 98 16.43 19.84 -4.80
CA ARG A 98 17.75 19.30 -4.41
C ARG A 98 17.66 17.95 -3.68
N ARG A 99 16.47 17.52 -3.25
CA ARG A 99 16.24 16.22 -2.61
C ARG A 99 15.79 15.20 -3.64
N LYS A 100 16.27 13.97 -3.50
CA LYS A 100 15.96 12.86 -4.41
C LYS A 100 14.57 12.25 -4.19
N ARG A 101 13.93 12.57 -3.07
CA ARG A 101 12.64 11.99 -2.66
C ARG A 101 11.91 12.90 -1.65
N PRO A 102 10.58 12.75 -1.53
CA PRO A 102 9.83 13.40 -0.48
C PRO A 102 10.18 12.90 0.92
N LEU A 103 9.93 13.76 1.90
CA LEU A 103 9.92 13.45 3.33
C LEU A 103 8.48 13.19 3.80
N ALA A 104 8.32 12.65 5.01
CA ALA A 104 7.01 12.28 5.55
C ALA A 104 5.98 13.44 5.55
N PHE A 105 6.41 14.66 5.90
CA PHE A 105 5.50 15.82 5.91
C PHE A 105 4.99 16.19 4.52
N GLU A 106 5.76 15.94 3.46
CA GLU A 106 5.36 16.25 2.09
C GLU A 106 4.33 15.24 1.57
N PHE A 107 4.42 13.97 2.00
CA PHE A 107 3.34 13.01 1.79
C PHE A 107 2.06 13.47 2.50
N HIS A 108 2.16 13.89 3.76
CA HIS A 108 1.01 14.46 4.48
C HIS A 108 0.40 15.64 3.72
N ASP A 109 1.20 16.62 3.34
CA ASP A 109 0.72 17.83 2.68
C ASP A 109 0.08 17.51 1.32
N ALA A 110 0.65 16.58 0.55
CA ALA A 110 0.07 16.10 -0.70
C ALA A 110 -1.29 15.41 -0.49
N PHE A 111 -1.41 14.55 0.52
CA PHE A 111 -2.68 13.86 0.82
C PHE A 111 -3.74 14.83 1.35
N ALA A 112 -3.34 15.78 2.17
CA ALA A 112 -4.23 16.81 2.70
C ALA A 112 -4.77 17.72 1.59
N ALA A 113 -3.95 18.04 0.59
CA ALA A 113 -4.35 18.87 -0.56
C ALA A 113 -5.12 18.11 -1.66
N ALA A 114 -5.07 16.78 -1.67
CA ALA A 114 -5.76 15.97 -2.68
C ALA A 114 -7.29 16.11 -2.61
N PRO A 115 -7.99 15.95 -3.75
CA PRO A 115 -9.45 15.93 -3.76
C PRO A 115 -9.99 14.73 -2.97
N ALA A 116 -11.15 14.90 -2.34
CA ALA A 116 -11.84 13.83 -1.61
C ALA A 116 -12.85 13.06 -2.48
N ASP A 117 -13.09 13.52 -3.71
CA ASP A 117 -13.90 12.80 -4.69
C ASP A 117 -13.01 12.18 -5.77
N GLU A 118 -13.52 11.12 -6.39
CA GLU A 118 -12.82 10.43 -7.48
C GLU A 118 -13.06 11.10 -8.85
N LYS A 119 -13.59 12.33 -8.87
CA LYS A 119 -13.98 13.03 -10.10
C LYS A 119 -12.78 13.77 -10.67
N GLY A 120 -11.88 13.03 -11.32
CA GLY A 120 -10.80 13.64 -12.07
C GLY A 120 -9.59 12.75 -12.26
N ALA A 121 -8.53 13.36 -12.79
CA ALA A 121 -7.24 12.74 -13.07
C ALA A 121 -6.23 12.95 -11.93
N ALA A 122 -6.70 13.17 -10.70
CA ALA A 122 -5.79 13.36 -9.58
C ALA A 122 -4.99 12.07 -9.33
N ALA A 123 -3.69 12.21 -9.08
CA ALA A 123 -2.82 11.07 -8.77
C ALA A 123 -3.01 10.52 -7.35
N TRP A 124 -3.72 11.28 -6.52
CA TRP A 124 -4.08 10.96 -5.15
C TRP A 124 -5.56 11.26 -4.93
N LEU A 125 -6.22 10.37 -4.19
CA LEU A 125 -7.51 10.60 -3.56
C LEU A 125 -7.28 10.77 -2.06
N ARG A 126 -7.83 11.84 -1.47
CA ARG A 126 -7.85 12.04 -0.03
C ARG A 126 -8.90 11.12 0.60
N VAL A 127 -8.46 10.18 1.42
CA VAL A 127 -9.36 9.31 2.18
C VAL A 127 -9.70 10.03 3.49
N GLU A 128 -10.91 10.60 3.55
CA GLU A 128 -11.30 11.47 4.68
C GLU A 128 -11.50 10.70 5.98
N ARG A 129 -12.21 9.56 5.94
CA ARG A 129 -12.51 8.77 7.12
C ARG A 129 -11.55 7.60 7.23
N LEU A 130 -11.04 7.36 8.44
CA LEU A 130 -10.13 6.23 8.68
C LEU A 130 -10.78 4.88 8.36
N ALA A 131 -12.08 4.74 8.59
CA ALA A 131 -12.84 3.53 8.25
C ALA A 131 -12.87 3.23 6.74
N ASP A 132 -12.62 4.22 5.88
CA ASP A 132 -12.61 4.04 4.41
C ASP A 132 -11.22 3.66 3.88
N SER A 133 -10.20 3.64 4.74
CA SER A 133 -8.86 3.22 4.36
C SER A 133 -8.82 1.74 4.01
N ARG A 134 -7.98 1.40 3.04
CA ARG A 134 -7.84 0.05 2.48
C ARG A 134 -6.36 -0.33 2.41
N PRO A 135 -6.04 -1.63 2.32
CA PRO A 135 -4.67 -2.07 2.04
C PRO A 135 -4.07 -1.32 0.84
N GLY A 136 -2.88 -0.75 1.04
CA GLY A 136 -2.18 0.05 0.03
C GLY A 136 -2.36 1.56 0.12
N ASP A 137 -3.34 2.05 0.89
CA ASP A 137 -3.43 3.46 1.22
C ASP A 137 -2.25 3.85 2.14
N LEU A 138 -1.79 5.10 2.04
CA LEU A 138 -0.72 5.62 2.89
C LEU A 138 -1.32 6.55 3.95
N ILE A 139 -0.97 6.33 5.22
CA ILE A 139 -1.25 7.25 6.32
C ILE A 139 0.02 8.03 6.60
N ALA A 140 -0.06 9.36 6.54
CA ALA A 140 1.06 10.25 6.82
C ALA A 140 0.67 11.28 7.88
N TRP A 141 1.63 11.64 8.73
CA TRP A 141 1.49 12.78 9.62
C TRP A 141 2.76 13.58 9.64
N ARG A 142 2.61 14.88 9.93
CA ARG A 142 3.73 15.82 10.01
C ARG A 142 3.94 16.31 11.43
N ARG A 143 5.16 16.76 11.72
CA ARG A 143 5.38 17.66 12.86
C ARG A 143 4.77 19.04 12.54
N GLN A 144 4.35 19.75 13.58
CA GLN A 144 3.94 21.15 13.45
C GLN A 144 5.11 22.00 12.96
N GLU A 145 6.26 21.84 13.60
CA GLU A 145 7.51 22.51 13.23
C GLU A 145 8.45 21.53 12.53
N ILE A 146 9.06 21.97 11.44
CA ILE A 146 10.01 21.18 10.65
C ILE A 146 11.42 21.74 10.89
N THR A 147 12.13 21.14 11.83
CA THR A 147 13.50 21.53 12.18
C THR A 147 14.51 20.69 11.39
N PRO A 148 15.52 21.30 10.74
CA PRO A 148 16.58 20.55 10.07
C PRO A 148 17.27 19.56 11.01
N GLY A 149 17.40 18.31 10.57
CA GLY A 149 18.02 17.23 11.36
C GLY A 149 17.05 16.48 12.30
N GLU A 150 15.81 16.94 12.44
CA GLU A 150 14.79 16.27 13.25
C GLU A 150 13.82 15.45 12.39
N SER A 151 13.02 14.61 13.06
CA SER A 151 11.91 13.90 12.43
C SER A 151 10.90 14.90 11.88
N THR A 152 10.57 14.80 10.58
CA THR A 152 9.57 15.67 9.94
C THR A 152 8.14 15.16 10.10
N GLY A 153 7.98 13.95 10.63
CA GLY A 153 6.73 13.22 10.64
C GLY A 153 6.96 11.73 10.43
N HIS A 154 5.92 11.03 9.95
CA HIS A 154 6.01 9.63 9.56
C HIS A 154 5.03 9.32 8.42
N VAL A 155 5.32 8.26 7.67
CA VAL A 155 4.43 7.71 6.65
C VAL A 155 4.44 6.19 6.75
N ALA A 156 3.26 5.58 6.70
CA ALA A 156 3.07 4.14 6.81
C ALA A 156 2.06 3.66 5.77
N ILE A 157 2.23 2.43 5.29
CA ILE A 157 1.32 1.78 4.34
C ILE A 157 0.29 0.99 5.13
N VAL A 158 -0.99 1.19 4.88
CA VAL A 158 -2.07 0.38 5.46
C VAL A 158 -1.97 -1.04 4.89
N ASP A 159 -1.94 -2.04 5.77
CA ASP A 159 -1.81 -3.45 5.38
C ASP A 159 -3.13 -4.22 5.45
N ALA A 160 -4.02 -3.83 6.35
CA ALA A 160 -5.32 -4.44 6.55
C ALA A 160 -6.40 -3.38 6.68
N VAL A 161 -7.65 -3.74 6.39
CA VAL A 161 -8.80 -2.86 6.65
C VAL A 161 -8.82 -2.48 8.14
N PRO A 162 -8.88 -1.19 8.49
CA PRO A 162 -8.96 -0.75 9.88
C PRO A 162 -10.13 -1.39 10.62
N ALA A 163 -9.87 -1.96 11.78
CA ALA A 163 -10.89 -2.56 12.63
C ALA A 163 -11.28 -1.58 13.74
N ARG A 164 -12.56 -1.22 13.84
CA ARG A 164 -13.08 -0.43 14.96
C ARG A 164 -13.17 -1.32 16.21
N GLU A 165 -12.62 -0.85 17.31
CA GLU A 165 -12.67 -1.50 18.62
C GLU A 165 -13.83 -0.96 19.47
N ASP A 166 -14.16 -1.65 20.56
CA ASP A 166 -15.32 -1.34 21.42
C ASP A 166 -15.24 0.06 22.06
N ASP A 167 -14.03 0.56 22.30
CA ASP A 167 -13.78 1.91 22.83
C ASP A 167 -13.82 3.01 21.76
N GLY A 168 -14.15 2.65 20.52
CA GLY A 168 -14.24 3.55 19.38
C GLY A 168 -12.89 3.88 18.72
N GLN A 169 -11.76 3.37 19.23
CA GLN A 169 -10.48 3.44 18.52
C GLN A 169 -10.50 2.55 17.28
N PHE A 170 -9.64 2.85 16.32
CA PHE A 170 -9.38 2.00 15.17
C PHE A 170 -8.01 1.34 15.33
N ARG A 171 -8.01 0.01 15.31
CA ARG A 171 -6.80 -0.78 15.16
C ARG A 171 -6.41 -0.82 13.68
N VAL A 172 -5.22 -0.30 13.36
CA VAL A 172 -4.69 -0.23 12.01
C VAL A 172 -3.39 -1.02 11.95
N VAL A 173 -3.36 -2.05 11.10
CA VAL A 173 -2.14 -2.78 10.80
C VAL A 173 -1.43 -2.07 9.65
N VAL A 174 -0.16 -1.75 9.85
CA VAL A 174 0.65 -0.99 8.90
C VAL A 174 1.96 -1.71 8.58
N ILE A 175 2.49 -1.42 7.40
CA ILE A 175 3.87 -1.71 7.00
C ILE A 175 4.61 -0.38 6.92
N ASP A 176 5.75 -0.28 7.60
CA ASP A 176 6.59 0.92 7.58
C ASP A 176 8.06 0.57 7.81
N SER A 177 8.94 1.58 7.71
CA SER A 177 10.30 1.50 8.25
C SER A 177 10.45 2.48 9.40
N THR A 178 10.81 1.99 10.58
CA THR A 178 10.99 2.85 11.76
C THR A 178 12.08 2.34 12.70
N GLY A 179 12.59 3.25 13.53
CA GLY A 179 13.55 2.95 14.60
C GLY A 179 12.93 2.34 15.85
N LYS A 180 11.60 2.32 15.98
CA LYS A 180 10.88 1.76 17.14
C LYS A 180 9.69 0.92 16.65
N PRO A 181 9.64 -0.39 16.95
CA PRO A 181 8.50 -1.23 16.60
C PRO A 181 7.15 -0.69 17.12
N HIS A 182 6.05 -1.13 16.52
CA HIS A 182 4.67 -0.86 16.96
C HIS A 182 4.18 -1.95 17.94
N GLY A 183 2.87 -2.07 18.14
CA GLY A 183 2.27 -3.23 18.81
C GLY A 183 2.20 -4.44 17.88
N ASP A 184 2.27 -5.67 18.40
CA ASP A 184 2.23 -6.90 17.61
C ASP A 184 3.12 -6.87 16.35
N ASP A 185 4.33 -6.32 16.50
CA ASP A 185 5.22 -6.02 15.39
C ASP A 185 6.03 -7.24 14.96
N SER A 186 6.26 -7.38 13.65
CA SER A 186 7.14 -8.42 13.09
C SER A 186 8.61 -8.22 13.48
N ARG A 187 8.98 -6.99 13.87
CA ARG A 187 10.31 -6.68 14.42
C ARG A 187 10.34 -6.95 15.92
N LYS A 188 11.45 -7.51 16.37
CA LYS A 188 11.76 -7.65 17.81
C LYS A 188 12.18 -6.29 18.39
N GLU A 189 12.09 -6.16 19.71
CA GLU A 189 12.59 -4.96 20.40
C GLU A 189 14.09 -4.74 20.10
N GLY A 190 14.48 -3.48 19.87
CA GLY A 190 15.83 -3.12 19.45
C GLY A 190 16.15 -3.36 17.96
N VAL A 191 15.28 -4.05 17.22
CA VAL A 191 15.41 -4.20 15.76
C VAL A 191 14.69 -3.05 15.06
N THR A 192 15.36 -2.46 14.06
CA THR A 192 14.86 -1.29 13.31
C THR A 192 14.70 -1.63 11.83
N GLY A 193 14.08 -0.73 11.06
CA GLY A 193 13.90 -0.91 9.62
C GLY A 193 12.48 -1.32 9.29
N VAL A 194 12.32 -2.00 8.15
CA VAL A 194 11.03 -2.44 7.62
C VAL A 194 10.38 -3.45 8.57
N GLY A 195 9.10 -3.27 8.85
CA GLY A 195 8.31 -4.20 9.62
C GLY A 195 6.82 -3.97 9.43
N ARG A 196 6.05 -4.89 10.02
CA ARG A 196 4.59 -4.86 10.04
C ARG A 196 4.14 -4.84 11.47
N GLY A 197 3.28 -3.89 11.84
CA GLY A 197 2.80 -3.79 13.20
C GLY A 197 1.48 -3.06 13.31
N THR A 198 0.98 -2.97 14.53
CA THR A 198 -0.34 -2.47 14.88
C THR A 198 -0.23 -1.13 15.60
N MET A 199 -0.99 -0.16 15.09
CA MET A 199 -1.19 1.15 15.72
C MET A 199 -2.67 1.34 16.06
N TRP A 200 -2.96 2.19 17.05
CA TRP A 200 -4.33 2.53 17.43
C TRP A 200 -4.58 4.00 17.14
N PHE A 201 -5.66 4.30 16.42
CA PHE A 201 -6.03 5.65 16.02
C PHE A 201 -7.35 6.05 16.65
N THR A 202 -7.46 7.31 17.05
CA THR A 202 -8.75 7.92 17.42
C THR A 202 -9.21 8.81 16.29
N VAL A 203 -10.52 8.89 16.08
CA VAL A 203 -11.13 9.75 15.06
C VAL A 203 -11.92 10.91 15.67
N ASP A 204 -12.09 11.99 14.91
CA ASP A 204 -13.01 13.07 15.26
C ASP A 204 -14.49 12.67 15.03
N ALA A 205 -15.42 13.60 15.29
CA ALA A 205 -16.85 13.37 15.08
C ALA A 205 -17.24 13.07 13.62
N ALA A 206 -16.41 13.45 12.65
CA ALA A 206 -16.61 13.17 11.23
C ALA A 206 -15.91 11.87 10.78
N GLY A 207 -15.23 11.16 11.69
CA GLY A 207 -14.49 9.93 11.39
C GLY A 207 -13.08 10.16 10.83
N ARG A 208 -12.58 11.40 10.85
CA ARG A 208 -11.22 11.73 10.37
C ARG A 208 -10.18 11.36 11.43
N PRO A 209 -9.00 10.81 11.05
CA PRO A 209 -7.96 10.49 12.03
C PRO A 209 -7.49 11.75 12.77
N ALA A 210 -7.53 11.73 14.09
CA ALA A 210 -7.22 12.90 14.94
C ALA A 210 -6.01 12.67 15.86
N ALA A 211 -5.74 11.42 16.23
CA ALA A 211 -4.61 11.06 17.07
C ALA A 211 -4.26 9.58 16.91
N PHE A 212 -3.09 9.18 17.40
CA PHE A 212 -2.69 7.78 17.42
C PHE A 212 -1.87 7.40 18.67
N ARG A 213 -1.83 6.10 18.96
CA ARG A 213 -0.93 5.46 19.91
C ARG A 213 -0.05 4.48 19.16
N TRP A 214 1.25 4.58 19.44
CA TRP A 214 2.29 3.96 18.63
C TRP A 214 2.47 2.45 18.88
N ARG A 215 2.53 2.03 20.14
CA ARG A 215 2.91 0.65 20.54
C ARG A 215 1.83 -0.15 21.25
N ALA A 216 0.93 0.53 21.95
CA ALA A 216 -0.07 -0.11 22.80
C ALA A 216 -1.37 0.67 22.74
N ARG A 217 -2.48 -0.06 22.87
CA ARG A 217 -3.85 0.48 22.86
C ARG A 217 -4.09 1.57 23.91
N ASP A 218 -3.38 1.51 25.03
CA ASP A 218 -3.44 2.44 26.16
C ASP A 218 -2.17 3.32 26.30
N GLY A 219 -1.21 3.18 25.39
CA GLY A 219 0.06 3.92 25.39
C GLY A 219 -0.07 5.41 25.08
N ALA A 220 1.01 6.19 25.06
CA ALA A 220 0.95 7.65 24.86
C ALA A 220 0.17 8.08 23.59
N LEU A 221 -0.74 9.06 23.74
CA LEU A 221 -1.55 9.60 22.65
C LEU A 221 -0.84 10.76 21.95
N ASN A 222 -0.61 10.62 20.66
CA ASN A 222 0.05 11.61 19.80
C ASN A 222 -1.00 12.29 18.92
N ARG A 223 -1.01 13.63 18.88
CA ARG A 223 -2.00 14.44 18.15
C ARG A 223 -1.39 15.31 17.04
N PRO A 224 -0.62 14.76 16.10
CA PRO A 224 -0.20 15.53 14.93
C PRO A 224 -1.36 15.68 13.92
N PRO A 225 -1.26 16.59 12.94
CA PRO A 225 -2.06 16.53 11.72
C PRO A 225 -1.81 15.20 10.98
N ILE A 226 -2.89 14.48 10.66
CA ILE A 226 -2.85 13.18 9.98
C ILE A 226 -3.67 13.29 8.69
N ALA A 227 -3.12 12.77 7.59
CA ALA A 227 -3.79 12.69 6.30
C ALA A 227 -3.59 11.28 5.70
N ILE A 228 -4.57 10.85 4.90
CA ILE A 228 -4.56 9.53 4.26
C ILE A 228 -4.70 9.72 2.75
N GLY A 229 -3.77 9.13 2.00
CA GLY A 229 -3.73 9.19 0.54
C GLY A 229 -3.92 7.82 -0.08
N ARG A 230 -4.85 7.71 -1.03
CA ARG A 230 -4.99 6.55 -1.92
C ARG A 230 -4.39 6.87 -3.27
N ALA A 231 -3.46 6.03 -3.72
CA ALA A 231 -2.83 6.18 -5.03
C ALA A 231 -3.84 5.89 -6.16
N MET A 232 -3.86 6.76 -7.16
CA MET A 232 -4.79 6.73 -8.30
C MET A 232 -4.03 6.79 -9.63
N ASP A 233 -4.52 6.11 -10.66
CA ASP A 233 -3.94 6.07 -12.01
C ASP A 233 -4.93 6.45 -13.11
N ARG A 234 -6.09 7.04 -12.78
CA ARG A 234 -7.02 7.53 -13.79
C ARG A 234 -6.33 8.58 -14.65
N GLU A 235 -6.05 8.25 -15.91
CA GLU A 235 -5.74 9.25 -16.92
C GLU A 235 -6.88 10.29 -16.98
N PRO A 236 -6.59 11.55 -17.33
CA PRO A 236 -7.65 12.45 -17.73
C PRO A 236 -8.49 11.75 -18.77
N ALA A 237 -9.81 11.74 -18.59
CA ALA A 237 -10.70 11.26 -19.64
C ALA A 237 -10.29 12.00 -20.92
N GLN A 238 -9.93 11.26 -21.97
CA GLN A 238 -9.86 11.84 -23.31
C GLN A 238 -11.24 12.45 -23.56
N GLU A 239 -11.30 13.76 -23.78
CA GLU A 239 -12.54 14.40 -24.19
C GLU A 239 -13.06 13.68 -25.44
N PRO A 240 -14.31 13.19 -25.44
CA PRO A 240 -14.89 12.63 -26.64
C PRO A 240 -15.10 13.76 -27.65
N GLY A 241 -14.17 13.88 -28.60
CA GLY A 241 -14.37 14.67 -29.82
C GLY A 241 -13.53 15.94 -29.93
N ALA A 242 -12.21 15.79 -30.13
CA ALA A 242 -11.54 16.63 -31.11
C ALA A 242 -11.47 15.81 -32.40
N THR A 243 -12.50 15.91 -33.23
CA THR A 243 -12.49 15.38 -34.59
C THR A 243 -11.29 15.99 -35.30
N GLU A 244 -10.30 15.16 -35.61
CA GLU A 244 -9.22 15.51 -36.53
C GLU A 244 -9.86 16.06 -37.80
N PRO A 245 -9.51 17.27 -38.29
CA PRO A 245 -10.09 17.80 -39.50
C PRO A 245 -9.78 16.83 -40.64
N GLN A 246 -10.84 16.23 -41.19
CA GLN A 246 -10.77 15.38 -42.36
C GLN A 246 -10.02 16.14 -43.47
N PRO A 247 -8.96 15.58 -44.08
CA PRO A 247 -8.29 16.24 -45.18
C PRO A 247 -9.30 16.46 -46.30
N ALA A 248 -9.44 17.72 -46.73
CA ALA A 248 -10.34 18.11 -47.80
C ALA A 248 -10.09 17.21 -49.02
N SER A 249 -11.12 16.44 -49.40
CA SER A 249 -11.13 15.65 -50.62
C SER A 249 -10.88 16.59 -51.82
N LEU A 250 -9.80 16.31 -52.56
CA LEU A 250 -9.47 16.97 -53.81
C LEU A 250 -10.65 16.86 -54.80
N PRO A 251 -10.99 17.92 -55.55
CA PRO A 251 -12.06 17.86 -56.54
C PRO A 251 -11.69 16.91 -57.68
N GLU A 252 -12.64 16.06 -58.08
CA GLU A 252 -12.49 15.17 -59.23
C GLU A 252 -12.25 15.96 -60.54
N PRO A 253 -11.42 15.43 -61.46
CA PRO A 253 -11.20 16.07 -62.75
C PRO A 253 -12.46 16.00 -63.62
N ARG A 254 -12.85 17.16 -64.19
CA ARG A 254 -13.99 17.26 -65.12
C ARG A 254 -13.75 16.38 -66.35
N PRO A 255 -14.79 15.72 -66.87
CA PRO A 255 -14.70 14.98 -68.12
C PRO A 255 -14.44 15.94 -69.29
N GLN A 256 -13.45 15.62 -70.11
CA GLN A 256 -13.17 16.31 -71.36
C GLN A 256 -14.28 15.99 -72.36
N GLY A 257 -15.03 17.02 -72.77
CA GLY A 257 -16.02 16.93 -73.84
C GLY A 257 -15.33 16.87 -75.21
N ARG A 258 -15.96 16.12 -76.12
CA ARG A 258 -15.63 16.00 -77.55
C ARG A 258 -15.74 17.32 -78.30
#